data_AF-A0A7V2IK88-F1
#
_entry.id   AF-A0A7V2IK88-F1
#
_cell.length_a   1.000
_cell.length_b   1.000
_cell.length_c   1.000
_cell.angle_alpha   90.00
_cell.angle_beta   90.00
_cell.angle_gamma   90.00
#
_symmetry.space_group_name_H-M   'P 1'
#
loop_
_entity.id
_entity.type
_entity.pdbx_description
1 polymer ?
#
loop_
_entity_poly.entity_id
_entity_poly.type
_entity_poly.pdbx_seq_one_letter_code
_entity_poly.pdbx_strand_id
1 'polypeptide(L)' 'REMFRVFNMGIGYVLIVARDFADSIEDKLRRAGEQVWRIGKVTGGTGKVILK' A
#
# COMPACT_ATOMS: atom_id res chain seq x y z
N ARG A 1 -10.63 -7.96 -14.03
CA ARG A 1 -9.83 -6.83 -14.56
C ARG A 1 -10.54 -5.50 -14.35
N GLU A 2 -11.84 -5.40 -14.66
CA GLU A 2 -12.64 -4.19 -14.37
C GLU A 2 -12.74 -3.87 -12.87
N MET A 3 -12.83 -4.90 -12.02
CA MET A 3 -12.98 -4.71 -10.57
C MET A 3 -11.83 -3.90 -9.94
N PHE A 4 -10.57 -4.08 -10.35
CA PHE A 4 -9.44 -3.31 -9.82
C PHE A 4 -9.40 -1.85 -10.31
N ARG A 5 -10.14 -1.52 -11.38
CA ARG A 5 -10.28 -0.14 -11.86
C ARG A 5 -11.45 0.59 -11.20
N VAL A 6 -12.48 -0.15 -10.81
CA VAL A 6 -13.75 0.40 -10.34
C VAL A 6 -13.86 0.37 -8.82
N PHE A 7 -13.32 -0.67 -8.18
CA PHE A 7 -13.40 -0.86 -6.74
C PHE A 7 -12.02 -0.74 -6.11
N ASN A 8 -11.98 -0.18 -4.91
CA ASN A 8 -10.78 -0.05 -4.11
C ASN A 8 -10.27 -1.39 -3.52
N MET A 9 -11.05 -2.48 -3.67
CA MET A 9 -10.72 -3.82 -3.18
C MET A 9 -10.41 -3.86 -1.67
N GLY A 10 -11.06 -3.00 -0.88
CA GLY A 10 -10.86 -2.93 0.57
C GLY A 10 -9.65 -2.09 1.01
N ILE A 11 -8.94 -1.44 0.08
CA ILE A 11 -7.85 -0.51 0.38
C ILE A 11 -8.38 0.92 0.31
N GLY A 12 -8.67 1.51 1.48
CA GLY A 12 -9.17 2.89 1.56
C GLY A 12 -8.11 3.95 1.25
N TYR A 13 -6.85 3.67 1.60
CA TYR A 13 -5.75 4.62 1.45
C TYR A 13 -4.41 3.89 1.23
N VAL A 14 -3.49 4.53 0.50
CA VAL A 14 -2.16 3.99 0.21
C VAL A 14 -1.11 5.04 0.57
N LEU A 15 -0.15 4.65 1.41
CA LEU A 15 1.04 5.45 1.70
C LEU A 15 2.26 4.87 1.00
N ILE A 16 3.05 5.75 0.39
CA ILE A 16 4.38 5.44 -0.11
C ILE A 16 5.37 6.07 0.87
N VAL A 17 6.21 5.24 1.47
CA VAL A 17 7.15 5.64 2.52
C VAL A 17 8.55 5.14 2.19
N ALA A 18 9.57 5.80 2.74
CA ALA A 18 10.92 5.25 2.66
C ALA A 18 10.98 3.92 3.41
N ARG A 19 11.75 2.97 2.88
CA ARG A 19 11.83 1.59 3.39
C ARG A 19 12.16 1.54 4.88
N ASP A 20 13.08 2.38 5.31
CA ASP A 20 13.58 2.40 6.69
C ASP A 20 12.52 2.86 7.71
N PHE A 21 11.45 3.52 7.25
CA PHE A 21 10.35 3.95 8.12
C PHE A 21 9.13 3.02 8.07
N ALA A 22 9.10 2.03 7.17
CA ALA A 22 7.91 1.23 6.90
C ALA A 22 7.37 0.53 8.17
N ASP A 23 8.24 -0.10 8.96
CA ASP A 23 7.84 -0.78 10.20
C ASP A 23 7.30 0.23 11.22
N SER A 24 8.00 1.34 11.42
CA SER A 24 7.60 2.37 12.39
C SER A 24 6.25 3.03 12.07
N ILE A 25 5.94 3.18 10.78
CA ILE A 25 4.68 3.78 10.31
C ILE A 25 3.54 2.79 10.45
N GLU A 26 3.77 1.52 10.11
CA GLU A 26 2.79 0.45 10.33
C GLU A 26 2.38 0.34 11.80
N ASP A 27 3.36 0.36 12.70
CA ASP A 27 3.10 0.29 14.15
C ASP A 27 2.30 1.50 14.64
N LYS A 28 2.64 2.72 14.18
CA LYS A 28 1.90 3.93 14.53
C LYS A 28 0.45 3.87 14.08
N LEU A 29 0.21 3.45 12.83
CA LEU A 29 -1.13 3.35 12.26
C LEU A 29 -1.94 2.26 12.97
N ARG A 30 -1.36 1.09 13.24
CA ARG A 30 -2.01 0.03 14.03
C ARG A 30 -2.39 0.50 15.42
N ARG A 31 -1.52 1.25 16.11
CA ARG A 31 -1.83 1.85 17.42
C ARG A 31 -2.92 2.91 17.34
N ALA A 32 -3.08 3.58 16.21
CA ALA A 32 -4.18 4.49 15.96
C ALA A 32 -5.51 3.78 15.62
N GLY A 33 -5.52 2.45 15.57
CA GLY A 33 -6.70 1.64 15.27
C GLY A 33 -6.88 1.28 13.79
N GLU A 34 -5.92 1.64 12.94
CA GLU A 34 -5.99 1.36 11.50
C GLU A 34 -5.56 -0.07 11.16
N GLN A 35 -6.20 -0.64 10.15
CA GLN A 35 -5.80 -1.92 9.58
C GLN A 35 -4.79 -1.69 8.45
N VAL A 36 -3.55 -2.17 8.65
CA VAL A 36 -2.43 -1.85 7.74
C VAL A 36 -1.86 -3.11 7.10
N TRP A 37 -1.64 -3.02 5.79
CA TRP A 37 -1.09 -4.08 4.95
C TRP A 37 0.07 -3.56 4.09
N ARG A 38 1.18 -4.31 4.03
CA ARG A 38 2.19 -4.12 2.98
C ARG A 38 1.70 -4.72 1.68
N ILE A 39 1.23 -3.87 0.77
CA ILE A 39 0.67 -4.30 -0.51
C ILE A 39 1.68 -4.33 -1.67
N GLY A 40 2.90 -3.81 -1.47
CA GLY A 40 3.93 -3.84 -2.51
C GLY A 40 5.15 -2.98 -2.23
N LYS A 41 5.94 -2.74 -3.28
CA LYS A 41 7.10 -1.86 -3.28
C LYS A 41 7.18 -1.08 -4.59
N VAL A 42 7.65 0.15 -4.53
CA VAL A 42 7.98 0.95 -5.72
C VAL A 42 9.37 0.55 -6.20
N THR A 43 9.50 0.33 -7.51
CA THR A 43 10.76 0.05 -8.19
C THR A 43 10.91 0.99 -9.38
N GLY A 44 12.14 1.27 -9.81
CA GLY A 44 12.37 1.98 -11.07
C GLY A 44 11.65 1.26 -12.22
N GLY A 45 10.98 2.02 -13.09
CA GLY A 45 10.20 1.45 -14.18
C GLY A 45 9.39 2.48 -14.96
N THR A 46 8.55 1.99 -15.87
CA THR A 46 7.82 2.80 -16.86
C THR A 46 6.38 3.14 -16.45
N GLY A 47 6.07 3.17 -15.14
CA GLY A 47 4.70 3.39 -14.65
C GLY A 47 3.74 2.20 -14.79
N LYS A 48 4.26 0.98 -14.98
CA LYS A 48 3.44 -0.25 -15.04
C LYS A 48 3.24 -0.84 -13.64
N VAL A 49 2.01 -1.28 -13.36
CA VAL A 49 1.66 -2.01 -12.14
C VAL A 49 1.61 -3.51 -12.43
N ILE A 50 2.27 -4.31 -11.60
CA ILE A 50 2.28 -5.78 -11.70
C ILE A 50 1.56 -6.32 -10.46
N LEU A 51 0.40 -6.95 -10.67
CA LEU A 51 -0.34 -7.70 -9.66
C LEU A 51 0.08 -9.18 -9.77
N LYS A 52 0.55 -9.78 -8.68
CA LYS A 52 0.94 -11.20 -8.59
C LYS A 52 -0.02 -11.96 -7.71
#